data_AF-A0A0S3S633-F1
#
_entry.id   AF-A0A0S3S633-F1
#
_cell.length_a   1.000
_cell.length_b   1.000
_cell.length_c   1.000
_cell.angle_alpha   90.00
_cell.angle_beta   90.00
_cell.angle_gamma   90.00
#
_symmetry.space_group_name_H-M   'P 1'
#
loop_
_entity.id
_entity.type
_entity.pdbx_description
1 polymer ?
#
loop_
_entity_poly.entity_id
_entity_poly.type
_entity_poly.pdbx_seq_one_letter_code
_entity_poly.pdbx_strand_id
1 'polypeptide(L)'
;MGRVVCIWFPNNENLIESTCKRTPNYNLCLQTLKVSPGSSTAYVSGLGLIMVKVMKAKSNDALKIIHDLQGKGAGPKQRRALSSCASKYKAVLIVDVP
;
A
#
# COMPACT_ATOMS: atom_id res chain seq x y z
N MET A 1 38.36 22.12 17.84
CA MET A 1 37.19 21.49 18.47
C MET A 1 36.03 21.45 17.47
N GLY A 2 35.81 20.30 16.82
CA GLY A 2 34.70 20.13 15.88
C GLY A 2 33.41 19.84 16.63
N ARG A 3 32.36 20.63 16.38
CA ARG A 3 31.01 20.37 16.92
C ARG A 3 30.46 19.13 16.22
N VAL A 4 30.40 18.01 16.94
CA VAL A 4 29.56 16.87 16.58
C VAL A 4 28.11 17.36 16.72
N VAL A 5 27.49 17.71 15.60
CA VAL A 5 26.04 17.89 15.55
C VAL A 5 25.45 16.50 15.68
N CYS A 6 24.94 16.17 16.87
CA CYS A 6 24.06 15.01 17.02
C CYS A 6 22.80 15.30 16.22
N ILE A 7 22.80 14.93 14.94
CA ILE A 7 21.57 14.87 14.15
C ILE A 7 20.75 13.77 14.81
N TRP A 8 19.74 14.16 15.59
CA TRP A 8 18.76 13.26 16.16
C TRP A 8 17.96 12.67 14.99
N PHE A 9 18.47 11.61 14.40
CA PHE A 9 17.67 10.74 13.56
C PHE A 9 16.71 10.02 14.51
N PRO A 10 15.39 10.25 14.45
CA PRO A 10 14.47 9.34 15.09
C PRO A 10 14.80 7.95 14.53
N ASN A 11 15.10 6.97 15.39
CA ASN A 11 15.30 5.60 14.95
C ASN A 11 14.12 5.22 14.03
N ASN A 12 14.36 5.07 12.72
CA ASN A 12 13.25 4.94 11.77
C ASN A 12 12.47 3.62 11.94
N GLU A 13 13.05 2.60 12.57
CA GLU A 13 12.28 1.46 13.08
C GLU A 13 11.20 1.90 14.07
N ASN A 14 11.51 2.81 14.99
CA ASN A 14 10.54 3.39 15.93
C ASN A 14 9.47 4.21 15.18
N LEU A 15 9.82 4.84 14.05
CA LEU A 15 8.85 5.58 13.24
C LEU A 15 7.88 4.64 12.51
N ILE A 16 8.38 3.57 11.90
CA ILE A 16 7.55 2.55 11.26
C ILE A 16 6.62 1.91 12.29
N GLU A 17 7.13 1.50 13.45
CA GLU A 17 6.32 0.88 14.50
C GLU A 17 5.26 1.83 15.06
N SER A 18 5.62 3.08 15.38
CA SER A 18 4.67 4.07 15.90
C SER A 18 3.60 4.44 14.86
N THR A 19 3.97 4.50 13.58
CA THR A 19 3.02 4.71 12.47
C THR A 19 2.07 3.52 12.36
N CYS A 20 2.61 2.29 12.32
CA CYS A 20 1.80 1.09 12.16
C CYS A 20 0.84 0.86 13.34
N LYS A 21 1.21 1.25 14.58
CA LYS A 21 0.32 1.19 15.75
C LYS A 21 -0.95 2.04 15.59
N ARG A 22 -0.91 3.05 14.71
CA ARG A 22 -2.06 3.92 14.39
C ARG A 22 -2.87 3.42 13.20
N THR A 23 -2.55 2.24 12.66
CA THR A 23 -3.30 1.65 11.54
C THR A 23 -4.24 0.54 12.05
N PRO A 24 -5.34 0.26 11.34
CA PRO A 24 -6.23 -0.84 11.71
C PRO A 24 -5.58 -2.23 11.66
N ASN A 25 -4.47 -2.38 10.93
CA ASN A 25 -3.75 -3.65 10.83
C ASN A 25 -2.23 -3.44 10.98
N TYR A 26 -1.78 -3.52 12.23
CA TYR A 26 -0.38 -3.34 12.63
C TYR A 26 0.57 -4.28 11.87
N ASN A 27 0.27 -5.58 11.85
CA ASN A 27 1.16 -6.60 11.28
C ASN A 27 1.31 -6.43 9.77
N LEU A 28 0.21 -6.18 9.07
CA LEU A 28 0.25 -5.92 7.63
C LEU A 28 1.07 -4.66 7.32
N CYS A 29 0.87 -3.59 8.10
CA CYS A 29 1.65 -2.37 7.95
C CYS A 29 3.15 -2.62 8.13
N LEU A 30 3.56 -3.34 9.18
CA LEU A 30 4.96 -3.66 9.42
C LEU A 30 5.56 -4.48 8.28
N GLN A 31 4.90 -5.58 7.90
CA GLN A 31 5.38 -6.46 6.83
C GLN A 31 5.51 -5.70 5.51
N THR A 32 4.59 -4.78 5.24
CA THR A 32 4.61 -3.96 4.03
C THR A 32 5.75 -2.94 4.05
N LEU A 33 5.89 -2.18 5.13
CA LEU A 33 6.88 -1.09 5.20
C LEU A 33 8.30 -1.61 5.38
N LYS A 34 8.55 -2.64 6.20
CA LYS A 34 9.90 -3.15 6.45
C LYS A 34 10.59 -3.69 5.20
N VAL A 35 9.83 -4.26 4.27
CA VAL A 35 10.37 -4.80 3.00
C VAL A 35 10.35 -3.78 1.86
N SER A 36 9.78 -2.59 2.08
CA SER A 36 9.68 -1.56 1.05
C SER A 36 10.98 -0.76 0.93
N PRO A 37 11.57 -0.64 -0.28
CA PRO A 37 12.76 0.18 -0.49
C PRO A 37 12.56 1.62 -0.05
N GLY A 38 13.53 2.17 0.69
CA GLY A 38 13.51 3.55 1.16
C GLY A 38 12.63 3.81 2.40
N SER A 39 11.98 2.80 2.98
CA SER A 39 11.20 2.97 4.22
C SER A 39 12.08 3.29 5.43
N SER A 40 13.29 2.73 5.47
CA SER A 40 14.25 2.90 6.57
C SER A 40 14.81 4.31 6.70
N THR A 41 14.63 5.17 5.70
CA THR A 41 15.05 6.59 5.71
C THR A 41 13.88 7.56 5.54
N ALA A 42 12.65 7.05 5.41
CA ALA A 42 11.47 7.85 5.13
C ALA A 42 10.85 8.45 6.40
N TYR A 43 10.43 9.71 6.31
CA TYR A 43 9.49 10.32 7.25
C TYR A 43 8.06 9.78 7.02
N VAL A 44 7.12 10.14 7.89
CA VAL A 44 5.71 9.68 7.81
C VAL A 44 5.09 9.92 6.42
N SER A 45 5.37 11.06 5.79
CA SER A 45 4.90 11.35 4.42
C SER A 45 5.49 10.39 3.39
N GLY A 46 6.77 10.04 3.52
CA GLY A 46 7.42 9.03 2.68
C GLY A 46 6.86 7.63 2.90
N LEU A 47 6.59 7.23 4.16
CA LEU A 47 5.90 5.98 4.47
C LEU A 47 4.49 5.94 3.88
N GLY A 48 3.78 7.07 3.89
CA GLY A 48 2.49 7.25 3.22
C GLY A 48 2.59 7.01 1.72
N LEU A 49 3.56 7.65 1.04
CA LEU A 49 3.78 7.44 -0.40
C LEU A 49 4.15 6.00 -0.75
N ILE A 50 4.91 5.32 0.11
CA ILE A 50 5.20 3.88 -0.05
C ILE A 50 3.91 3.08 -0.01
N MET A 51 3.04 3.33 0.98
CA MET A 51 1.76 2.63 1.09
C MET A 51 0.84 2.89 -0.11
N VAL A 52 0.80 4.13 -0.63
CA VAL A 52 0.07 4.48 -1.85
C VAL A 52 0.57 3.67 -3.05
N LYS A 53 1.89 3.54 -3.22
CA LYS A 53 2.48 2.70 -4.28
C LYS A 53 2.10 1.22 -4.12
N VAL A 54 2.09 0.71 -2.89
CA VAL A 54 1.66 -0.67 -2.59
C VAL A 54 0.17 -0.85 -2.93
N MET A 55 -0.69 0.09 -2.55
CA MET A 55 -2.12 0.06 -2.89
C MET A 55 -2.35 0.09 -4.41
N LYS A 56 -1.59 0.90 -5.14
CA LYS A 56 -1.60 0.95 -6.61
C LYS A 56 -1.23 -0.39 -7.22
N ALA A 57 -0.15 -1.03 -6.74
CA ALA A 57 0.26 -2.35 -7.21
C ALA A 57 -0.81 -3.41 -6.94
N LYS A 58 -1.31 -3.49 -5.70
CA LYS A 58 -2.35 -4.47 -5.32
C LYS A 58 -3.67 -4.27 -6.05
N SER A 59 -4.05 -3.03 -6.36
CA SER A 59 -5.25 -2.75 -7.14
C SER A 59 -5.12 -3.20 -8.59
N ASN A 60 -3.93 -3.05 -9.19
CA ASN A 60 -3.64 -3.60 -10.52
C ASN A 60 -3.65 -5.13 -10.52
N ASP A 61 -3.04 -5.77 -9.52
CA ASP A 61 -3.07 -7.23 -9.35
C ASP A 61 -4.51 -7.75 -9.24
N ALA A 62 -5.34 -7.06 -8.43
CA ALA A 62 -6.75 -7.40 -8.28
C ALA A 62 -7.51 -7.29 -9.60
N LEU A 63 -7.30 -6.24 -10.40
CA LEU A 63 -7.90 -6.12 -11.73
C LEU A 63 -7.51 -7.26 -12.65
N LYS A 64 -6.22 -7.66 -12.65
CA LYS A 64 -5.75 -8.79 -13.45
C LYS A 64 -6.46 -10.09 -13.05
N ILE A 65 -6.60 -10.35 -11.75
CA ILE A 65 -7.32 -11.53 -11.23
C ILE A 65 -8.80 -11.47 -11.63
N ILE A 66 -9.45 -10.31 -11.52
CA ILE A 66 -10.85 -10.14 -11.90
C ILE A 66 -11.06 -10.45 -13.39
N HIS A 67 -10.19 -9.96 -14.27
CA HIS A 67 -10.27 -10.24 -15.71
C HIS A 67 -10.07 -11.72 -16.02
N ASP A 68 -9.12 -12.39 -15.36
CA ASP A 68 -8.92 -13.84 -15.48
C ASP A 68 -10.17 -14.63 -15.05
N LEU A 69 -10.76 -14.27 -13.91
CA LEU A 69 -12.00 -14.88 -13.42
C LEU A 69 -13.19 -14.66 -14.37
N GLN A 70 -13.27 -13.51 -15.04
CA GLN A 70 -14.29 -13.24 -16.05
C GLN A 70 -14.09 -14.08 -17.31
N GLY A 71 -12.84 -14.35 -17.69
CA GLY A 71 -12.48 -15.18 -18.84
C GLY A 71 -12.75 -16.67 -18.66
N LYS A 72 -12.69 -17.17 -17.41
CA LYS A 72 -12.90 -18.59 -17.05
C LYS A 72 -14.36 -19.09 -17.11
N GLY A 73 -15.30 -18.27 -17.58
CA GLY A 73 -16.70 -18.68 -17.71
C GLY A 73 -17.49 -18.55 -16.41
N ALA A 74 -17.66 -17.30 -15.94
CA ALA A 74 -18.53 -16.96 -14.81
C ALA A 74 -20.01 -16.88 -15.24
N GLY A 75 -20.92 -17.46 -14.45
CA GLY A 75 -22.36 -17.29 -14.64
C GLY A 75 -22.80 -15.81 -14.54
N PRO A 76 -24.01 -15.44 -15.02
CA PRO A 76 -24.42 -14.03 -15.14
C PRO A 76 -24.30 -13.22 -13.86
N LYS A 77 -24.67 -13.80 -12.71
CA LYS A 77 -24.58 -13.15 -11.39
C LYS A 77 -23.12 -12.86 -11.01
N GLN A 78 -22.23 -13.84 -11.19
CA GLN A 78 -20.81 -13.69 -10.89
C GLN A 78 -20.16 -12.67 -11.82
N ARG A 79 -20.51 -12.68 -13.12
CA ARG A 79 -19.99 -11.69 -14.08
C ARG A 79 -20.38 -10.26 -13.73
N ARG A 80 -21.62 -10.03 -13.26
CA ARG A 80 -22.05 -8.72 -12.73
C ARG A 80 -21.26 -8.32 -11.49
N ALA A 81 -21.09 -9.22 -10.54
CA ALA A 81 -20.30 -8.95 -9.33
C ALA A 81 -18.84 -8.61 -9.67
N LEU A 82 -18.19 -9.38 -10.55
CA LEU A 82 -16.82 -9.13 -11.00
C LEU A 82 -16.71 -7.79 -11.74
N SER A 83 -17.70 -7.40 -12.54
CA SER A 83 -17.71 -6.09 -13.21
C SER A 83 -17.85 -4.93 -12.22
N SER A 84 -18.65 -5.11 -11.16
CA SER A 84 -18.73 -4.15 -10.06
C SER A 84 -17.39 -4.03 -9.32
N CYS A 85 -16.73 -5.16 -9.02
CA CYS A 85 -15.39 -5.16 -8.43
C CYS A 85 -14.38 -4.46 -9.33
N ALA A 86 -14.34 -4.74 -10.63
CA ALA A 86 -13.44 -4.11 -11.58
C ALA A 86 -13.61 -2.58 -11.57
N SER A 87 -14.86 -2.10 -11.56
CA SER A 87 -15.16 -0.68 -11.52
C SER A 87 -14.64 0.00 -10.25
N LYS A 88 -14.77 -0.66 -9.09
CA LYS A 88 -14.26 -0.15 -7.80
C LYS A 88 -12.74 -0.10 -7.77
N TYR A 89 -12.05 -1.16 -8.21
CA TYR A 89 -10.58 -1.16 -8.25
C TYR A 89 -10.02 -0.17 -9.28
N LYS A 90 -10.73 0.06 -10.39
CA LYS A 90 -10.38 1.11 -11.34
C LYS A 90 -10.55 2.51 -10.74
N ALA A 91 -11.59 2.74 -9.94
CA ALA A 91 -11.78 3.99 -9.22
C ALA A 91 -10.62 4.27 -8.25
N VAL A 92 -10.16 3.25 -7.51
CA VAL A 92 -8.97 3.38 -6.64
C VAL A 92 -7.79 3.91 -7.43
N LEU A 93 -7.51 3.33 -8.60
CA LEU A 93 -6.36 3.68 -9.45
C LEU A 93 -6.43 5.06 -10.12
N ILE A 94 -7.62 5.64 -10.24
CA ILE A 94 -7.83 6.91 -10.96
C ILE A 94 -8.09 8.06 -9.99
N VAL A 95 -8.74 7.78 -8.86
CA VAL A 95 -9.25 8.79 -7.93
C VAL A 95 -8.46 8.79 -6.63
N ASP A 96 -8.15 7.61 -6.07
CA ASP A 96 -7.64 7.51 -4.70
C ASP A 96 -6.11 7.46 -4.63
N VAL A 97 -5.46 6.85 -5.63
CA VAL A 97 -3.98 6.76 -5.69
C VAL A 97 -3.41 7.55 -6.88
N PRO A 98 -2.58 8.58 -6.64
CA PRO A 98 -1.89 9.31 -7.71
C PRO A 98 -0.88 8.45 -8.50
#